data_AF-E3RSY2-F1
#
_entry.id   AF-E3RSY2-F1
#
_cell.length_a   1.000
_cell.length_b   1.000
_cell.length_c   1.000
_cell.angle_alpha   90.00
_cell.angle_beta   90.00
_cell.angle_gamma   90.00
#
_symmetry.space_group_name_H-M   'P 1'
#
loop_
_entity.id
_entity.type
_entity.pdbx_description
1 polymer ?
#
loop_
_entity_poly.entity_id
_entity_poly.type
_entity_poly.pdbx_seq_one_letter_code
_entity_poly.pdbx_strand_id
1 'polypeptide(L)'
;MLAGFRATTARAATCIFNAPRPLRAVIDRRSRAAAARWCHSTTATFAKPSLEGIVVNKKVSIAIGDPGEAYVCIPAEIGYALQASRSLARNPSTPPNRPDRLALSYFHDTQHFALDSSPDCPRLVIPQQLPRQSTGNTSPATLYLYGVNHTIALDGTADAEFAEMASTIIPRIGGALERLKDM
;
A
#
# COMPACT_ATOMS: atom_id res chain seq x y z
N MET A 1 -16.18 -63.21 16.46
CA MET A 1 -16.23 -62.68 15.08
C MET A 1 -15.85 -61.21 15.12
N LEU A 2 -14.77 -60.84 14.44
CA LEU A 2 -14.29 -59.46 14.28
C LEU A 2 -15.14 -58.70 13.25
N ALA A 3 -15.46 -57.44 13.55
CA ALA A 3 -15.66 -56.33 12.60
C ALA A 3 -15.77 -55.05 13.44
N GLY A 4 -15.17 -53.89 13.16
CA GLY A 4 -14.38 -53.40 12.05
C GLY A 4 -14.43 -51.87 12.18
N PHE A 5 -13.30 -51.20 12.39
CA PHE A 5 -13.22 -49.74 12.52
C PHE A 5 -13.62 -49.06 11.20
N ARG A 6 -14.45 -48.00 11.27
CA ARG A 6 -14.66 -47.07 10.15
C ARG A 6 -14.35 -45.65 10.60
N ALA A 7 -13.34 -45.07 9.96
CA ALA A 7 -13.07 -43.64 9.94
C ALA A 7 -13.94 -42.99 8.85
N THR A 8 -14.53 -41.83 9.16
CA THR A 8 -15.35 -41.05 8.21
C THR A 8 -14.60 -39.77 7.85
N THR A 9 -14.14 -39.69 6.61
CA THR A 9 -13.52 -38.51 6.00
C THR A 9 -14.60 -37.60 5.42
N ALA A 10 -14.67 -36.35 5.85
CA ALA A 10 -15.54 -35.33 5.25
C ALA A 10 -14.90 -34.78 3.98
N ARG A 11 -15.63 -34.86 2.85
CA ARG A 11 -15.26 -34.23 1.57
C ARG A 11 -15.93 -32.86 1.44
N ALA A 12 -15.13 -31.86 1.11
CA ALA A 12 -15.57 -30.50 0.80
C ALA A 12 -16.42 -30.47 -0.48
N ALA A 13 -17.55 -29.76 -0.41
CA ALA A 13 -18.44 -29.54 -1.54
C ALA A 13 -17.92 -28.39 -2.42
N THR A 14 -17.63 -28.69 -3.68
CA THR A 14 -17.36 -27.70 -4.73
C THR A 14 -18.68 -27.41 -5.44
N CYS A 15 -19.22 -26.21 -5.29
CA CYS A 15 -20.40 -25.79 -6.05
C CYS A 15 -19.98 -25.34 -7.45
N ILE A 16 -20.32 -26.14 -8.46
CA ILE A 16 -20.23 -25.81 -9.89
C ILE A 16 -21.57 -25.20 -10.29
N PHE A 17 -21.60 -23.93 -10.71
CA PHE A 17 -22.74 -23.35 -11.42
C PHE A 17 -22.51 -23.46 -12.93
N ASN A 18 -23.40 -24.18 -13.61
CA ASN A 18 -23.43 -24.36 -15.07
C ASN A 18 -23.82 -23.06 -15.79
N ALA A 19 -23.06 -22.71 -16.83
CA ALA A 19 -23.35 -21.59 -17.74
C ALA A 19 -24.20 -22.01 -18.95
N PRO A 20 -25.09 -21.14 -19.50
CA PRO A 20 -25.60 -21.30 -20.85
C PRO A 20 -24.65 -20.70 -21.90
N ARG A 21 -24.74 -21.24 -23.12
CA ARG A 21 -23.84 -21.11 -24.28
C ARG A 21 -23.46 -19.65 -24.67
N PRO A 22 -22.27 -19.42 -25.26
CA PRO A 22 -21.84 -18.07 -25.60
C PRO A 22 -22.44 -17.61 -26.94
N LEU A 23 -23.14 -16.47 -26.92
CA LEU A 23 -23.29 -15.66 -28.11
C LEU A 23 -21.94 -14.99 -28.39
N ARG A 24 -21.45 -15.17 -29.62
CA ARG A 24 -20.19 -14.66 -30.14
C ARG A 24 -20.30 -13.13 -30.27
N ALA A 25 -20.10 -12.41 -29.18
CA ALA A 25 -19.92 -10.96 -29.19
C ALA A 25 -18.44 -10.65 -29.44
N VAL A 26 -18.18 -9.80 -30.43
CA VAL A 26 -16.87 -9.21 -30.69
C VAL A 26 -16.46 -8.42 -29.45
N ILE A 27 -15.51 -8.94 -28.69
CA ILE A 27 -15.01 -8.30 -27.47
C ILE A 27 -14.11 -7.14 -27.90
N ASP A 28 -14.64 -5.92 -27.76
CA ASP A 28 -13.83 -4.72 -27.64
C ASP A 28 -12.90 -4.85 -26.43
N ARG A 29 -11.62 -4.60 -26.67
CA ARG A 29 -10.49 -4.94 -25.80
C ARG A 29 -10.31 -3.86 -24.73
N ARG A 30 -11.31 -3.64 -23.86
CA ARG A 30 -11.24 -2.63 -22.78
C ARG A 30 -11.90 -3.02 -21.46
N SER A 31 -11.93 -4.30 -21.12
CA SER A 31 -12.15 -4.74 -19.74
C SER A 31 -10.82 -5.15 -19.12
N ARG A 32 -10.08 -4.19 -18.54
CA ARG A 32 -9.17 -4.55 -17.44
C ARG A 32 -10.09 -5.05 -16.33
N ALA A 33 -10.24 -6.37 -16.24
CA ALA A 33 -10.78 -6.98 -15.03
C ALA A 33 -10.06 -6.34 -13.85
N ALA A 34 -10.82 -5.88 -12.84
CA ALA A 34 -10.24 -5.39 -11.60
C ALA A 34 -9.47 -6.56 -10.98
N ALA A 35 -8.18 -6.65 -11.30
CA ALA A 35 -7.30 -7.61 -10.66
C ALA A 35 -7.28 -7.23 -9.18
N ALA A 36 -7.82 -8.12 -8.35
CA ALA A 36 -7.68 -7.98 -6.91
C ALA A 36 -6.16 -7.93 -6.62
N ARG A 37 -5.71 -6.82 -6.05
CA ARG A 37 -4.32 -6.67 -5.62
C ARG A 37 -4.11 -7.55 -4.40
N TRP A 38 -3.16 -8.48 -4.50
CA TRP A 38 -2.78 -9.26 -3.33
C TRP A 38 -1.76 -8.45 -2.53
N CYS A 39 -1.99 -8.34 -1.23
CA CYS A 39 -1.00 -7.78 -0.33
C CYS A 39 -0.71 -8.77 0.78
N HIS A 40 0.51 -8.73 1.29
CA HIS A 40 0.94 -9.57 2.40
C HIS A 40 1.28 -8.68 3.58
N SER A 41 0.80 -9.08 4.76
CA SER A 41 1.14 -8.38 5.99
C SER A 41 2.59 -8.68 6.37
N THR A 42 3.35 -7.64 6.68
CA THR A 42 4.74 -7.74 7.13
C THR A 42 5.06 -6.65 8.14
N THR A 43 6.25 -6.73 8.75
CA THR A 43 6.70 -5.77 9.76
C THR A 43 7.75 -4.83 9.18
N ALA A 44 7.45 -3.53 9.18
CA ALA A 44 8.39 -2.47 8.90
C ALA A 44 8.94 -1.87 10.19
N THR A 45 10.03 -1.09 10.06
CA THR A 45 10.61 -0.31 11.16
C THR A 45 10.41 1.18 10.86
N PHE A 46 9.59 1.84 11.67
CA PHE A 46 9.45 3.29 11.64
C PHE A 46 10.45 3.90 12.61
N ALA A 47 11.37 4.71 12.10
CA ALA A 47 12.39 5.38 12.87
C ALA A 47 12.09 6.88 12.91
N LYS A 48 12.05 7.48 14.11
CA LYS A 48 11.80 8.90 14.31
C LYS A 48 12.82 9.46 15.32
N PRO A 49 13.37 10.66 15.11
CA PRO A 49 14.17 11.33 16.12
C PRO A 49 13.32 11.74 17.33
N SER A 50 13.81 11.45 18.53
CA SER A 50 13.25 11.94 19.78
C SER A 50 13.67 13.40 20.02
N LEU A 51 13.02 14.05 20.99
CA LEU A 51 13.42 15.38 21.47
C LEU A 51 14.85 15.41 22.02
N GLU A 52 15.40 14.26 22.39
CA GLU A 52 16.76 14.08 22.92
C GLU A 52 17.78 13.81 21.80
N GLY A 53 17.36 13.83 20.53
CA GLY A 53 18.21 13.52 19.37
C GLY A 53 18.46 12.02 19.17
N ILE A 54 17.80 11.15 19.95
CA ILE A 54 17.93 9.70 19.85
C ILE A 54 16.92 9.18 18.83
N VAL A 55 17.36 8.32 17.92
CA VAL A 55 16.44 7.66 16.96
C VAL A 55 15.65 6.57 17.68
N VAL A 56 14.35 6.79 17.83
CA VAL A 56 13.40 5.81 18.39
C VAL A 56 12.86 4.96 17.25
N ASN A 57 13.04 3.65 17.36
CA ASN A 57 12.53 2.67 16.40
C ASN A 57 11.24 2.02 16.92
N LYS A 58 10.20 2.02 16.10
CA LYS A 58 8.93 1.35 16.35
C LYS A 58 8.69 0.30 15.25
N LYS A 59 8.37 -0.93 15.64
CA LYS A 59 7.88 -1.96 14.70
C LYS A 59 6.43 -1.66 14.34
N VAL A 60 6.11 -1.70 13.06
CA VAL A 60 4.78 -1.36 12.54
C VAL A 60 4.34 -2.42 11.54
N SER A 61 3.09 -2.86 11.65
CA SER A 61 2.49 -3.77 10.67
C SER A 61 2.16 -2.96 9.42
N ILE A 62 2.64 -3.43 8.27
CA ILE A 62 2.36 -2.85 6.96
C ILE A 62 1.82 -3.96 6.05
N ALA A 63 1.18 -3.58 4.95
CA ALA A 63 0.88 -4.51 3.87
C ALA A 63 1.69 -4.11 2.63
N ILE A 64 2.36 -5.06 2.01
CA ILE A 64 3.19 -4.82 0.82
C ILE A 64 2.65 -5.64 -0.36
N GLY A 65 2.80 -5.11 -1.56
CA GLY A 65 2.50 -5.83 -2.80
C GLY A 65 3.47 -6.98 -3.05
N ASP A 66 3.14 -7.79 -4.05
CA ASP A 66 3.98 -8.90 -4.52
C ASP A 66 5.35 -8.40 -5.02
N PRO A 67 6.36 -9.28 -5.10
CA PRO A 67 7.63 -8.92 -5.73
C PRO A 67 7.44 -8.33 -7.14
N GLY A 68 7.93 -7.10 -7.34
CA GLY A 68 7.76 -6.35 -8.59
C GLY A 68 6.65 -5.30 -8.55
N GLU A 69 5.74 -5.37 -7.58
CA GLU A 69 4.82 -4.27 -7.27
C GLU A 69 5.55 -3.16 -6.51
N ALA A 70 5.10 -1.92 -6.70
CA ALA A 70 5.81 -0.72 -6.30
C ALA A 70 5.05 0.09 -5.24
N TYR A 71 4.29 -0.57 -4.36
CA TYR A 71 3.51 0.09 -3.33
C TYR A 71 3.57 -0.60 -1.95
N VAL A 72 3.26 0.19 -0.93
CA VAL A 72 3.13 -0.23 0.47
C VAL A 72 1.94 0.47 1.10
N CYS A 73 1.09 -0.29 1.79
CA CYS A 73 0.05 0.26 2.65
C CYS A 73 0.54 0.31 4.10
N ILE A 74 0.34 1.45 4.74
CA ILE A 74 0.83 1.76 6.09
C ILE A 74 -0.33 2.20 6.99
N PRO A 75 -0.21 2.02 8.31
CA PRO A 75 -1.17 2.57 9.25
C PRO A 75 -1.25 4.10 9.12
N ALA A 76 -2.46 4.64 9.26
CA ALA A 76 -2.71 6.07 9.08
C ALA A 76 -1.83 6.93 10.01
N GLU A 77 -1.60 6.48 11.25
CA GLU A 77 -0.74 7.19 12.20
C GLU A 77 0.71 7.35 11.72
N ILE A 78 1.22 6.40 10.95
CA ILE A 78 2.57 6.48 10.37
C ILE A 78 2.59 7.47 9.20
N GLY A 79 1.56 7.43 8.35
CA GLY A 79 1.46 8.40 7.25
C GLY A 79 1.32 9.84 7.75
N TYR A 80 0.52 10.08 8.79
CA TYR A 80 0.45 11.41 9.41
C TYR A 80 1.75 11.80 10.11
N ALA A 81 2.46 10.86 10.74
CA ALA A 81 3.77 11.14 11.33
C ALA A 81 4.81 11.57 10.28
N LEU A 82 4.80 10.94 9.10
CA LEU A 82 5.62 11.34 7.95
C LEU A 82 5.19 12.70 7.39
N GLN A 83 3.88 12.96 7.29
CA GLN A 83 3.38 14.26 6.83
C GLN A 83 3.78 15.40 7.77
N ALA A 84 3.68 15.19 9.08
CA ALA A 84 4.07 16.18 10.08
C ALA A 84 5.56 16.55 10.02
N SER A 85 6.41 15.68 9.47
CA SER A 85 7.84 16.00 9.30
C SER A 85 8.16 16.92 8.13
N ARG A 86 7.16 17.38 7.38
CA ARG A 86 7.36 18.35 6.31
C ARG A 86 8.01 19.65 6.78
N SER A 87 7.73 20.07 8.02
CA SER A 87 8.37 21.24 8.64
C SER A 87 9.86 21.03 8.96
N LEU A 88 10.32 19.78 9.02
CA LEU A 88 11.72 19.42 9.26
C LEU A 88 12.53 19.30 7.96
N ALA A 89 11.88 19.39 6.79
CA ALA A 89 12.57 19.31 5.52
C ALA A 89 13.53 20.49 5.36
N ARG A 90 14.77 20.21 4.91
CA ARG A 90 15.81 21.22 4.67
C ARG A 90 15.36 22.31 3.70
N ASN A 91 14.45 21.98 2.79
CA ASN A 91 13.76 22.91 1.90
C ASN A 91 12.25 22.74 2.08
N PRO A 92 11.60 23.53 2.93
CA PRO A 92 10.15 23.50 3.02
C PRO A 92 9.59 23.92 1.66
N SER A 93 9.05 22.96 0.92
CA SER A 93 8.32 23.20 -0.32
C SER A 93 7.21 24.23 -0.08
N THR A 94 6.84 24.99 -1.11
CA THR A 94 5.58 25.77 -1.15
C THR A 94 4.40 25.00 -0.56
N PRO A 95 3.38 25.70 0.00
CA PRO A 95 2.21 25.05 0.56
C PRO A 95 1.68 24.01 -0.44
N PRO A 96 1.37 22.78 0.01
CA PRO A 96 0.96 21.74 -0.91
C PRO A 96 -0.31 22.15 -1.65
N ASN A 97 -0.27 22.08 -2.98
CA ASN A 97 -1.48 22.13 -3.80
C ASN A 97 -2.45 20.98 -3.44
N ARG A 98 -1.95 19.92 -2.80
CA ARG A 98 -2.69 18.73 -2.37
C ARG A 98 -2.25 18.30 -0.96
N PRO A 99 -2.96 18.72 0.11
CA PRO A 99 -2.60 18.37 1.48
C PRO A 99 -2.81 16.89 1.81
N ASP A 100 -3.51 16.14 0.97
CA ASP A 100 -3.68 14.69 1.03
C ASP A 100 -2.43 13.92 0.56
N ARG A 101 -1.34 14.62 0.22
CA ARG A 101 -0.15 14.03 -0.41
C ARG A 101 1.16 14.55 0.13
N LEU A 102 2.13 13.66 0.11
CA LEU A 102 3.51 13.96 0.49
C LEU A 102 4.47 13.26 -0.48
N ALA A 103 5.28 14.06 -1.16
CA ALA A 103 6.40 13.53 -1.94
C ALA A 103 7.44 12.95 -0.99
N LEU A 104 7.95 11.78 -1.31
CA LEU A 104 8.96 11.02 -0.58
C LEU A 104 10.03 10.55 -1.57
N SER A 105 11.17 10.14 -1.04
CA SER A 105 12.18 9.38 -1.76
C SER A 105 12.26 7.98 -1.17
N TYR A 106 12.30 6.97 -2.03
CA TYR A 106 12.66 5.61 -1.66
C TYR A 106 14.15 5.39 -1.89
N PHE A 107 14.88 5.08 -0.83
CA PHE A 107 16.32 4.81 -0.86
C PHE A 107 16.53 3.31 -0.96
N HIS A 108 17.01 2.87 -2.12
CA HIS A 108 17.09 1.45 -2.46
C HIS A 108 18.11 0.67 -1.63
N ASP A 109 19.28 1.24 -1.33
CA ASP A 109 20.35 0.52 -0.62
C ASP A 109 20.02 0.28 0.86
N THR A 110 19.12 1.07 1.42
CA THR A 110 18.70 1.02 2.83
C THR A 110 17.21 0.74 3.01
N GLN A 111 16.51 0.44 1.91
CA GLN A 111 15.11 0.02 1.85
C GLN A 111 14.16 0.90 2.66
N HIS A 112 14.27 2.22 2.53
CA HIS A 112 13.43 3.11 3.32
C HIS A 112 12.83 4.26 2.53
N PHE A 113 11.67 4.70 3.00
CA PHE A 113 11.04 5.95 2.57
C PHE A 113 11.38 7.06 3.54
N ALA A 114 11.76 8.22 3.02
CA ALA A 114 11.94 9.44 3.79
C ALA A 114 11.65 10.67 2.92
N LEU A 115 11.36 11.79 3.56
CA LEU A 115 11.17 13.07 2.88
C LEU A 115 12.50 13.66 2.36
N ASP A 116 13.56 13.46 3.14
CA ASP A 116 14.94 13.83 2.82
C ASP A 116 15.87 12.74 3.37
N SER A 117 17.08 12.69 2.81
CA SER A 117 18.24 11.93 3.28
C SER A 117 18.75 12.33 4.67
N SER A 118 18.22 13.42 5.26
CA SER A 118 18.63 13.90 6.57
C SER A 118 18.35 12.85 7.66
N PRO A 119 19.30 12.58 8.58
CA PRO A 119 19.10 11.64 9.68
C PRO A 119 17.99 12.09 10.65
N ASP A 120 17.66 13.39 10.65
CA ASP A 120 16.64 14.00 11.49
C ASP A 120 15.22 13.84 10.92
N CYS A 121 15.09 13.30 9.71
CA CYS A 121 13.78 13.01 9.12
C CYS A 121 13.29 11.63 9.56
N PRO A 122 12.01 11.49 9.97
CA PRO A 122 11.41 10.18 10.16
C PRO A 122 11.48 9.36 8.88
N ARG A 123 11.77 8.07 9.03
CA ARG A 123 11.90 7.14 7.91
C ARG A 123 11.17 5.84 8.18
N LEU A 124 10.60 5.26 7.13
CA LEU A 124 9.97 3.96 7.16
C LEU A 124 10.83 2.94 6.41
N VAL A 125 11.49 2.06 7.15
CA VAL A 125 12.29 0.97 6.60
C VAL A 125 11.41 -0.25 6.37
N ILE A 126 11.38 -0.78 5.15
CA ILE A 126 10.59 -1.94 4.76
C ILE A 126 11.51 -3.16 4.52
N PRO A 127 11.00 -4.39 4.69
CA PRO A 127 11.82 -5.60 4.55
C PRO A 127 11.99 -6.11 3.10
N GLN A 128 11.37 -5.45 2.13
CA GLN A 128 11.33 -5.87 0.73
C GLN A 128 11.85 -4.76 -0.17
N GLN A 129 12.64 -5.16 -1.17
CA GLN A 129 13.11 -4.25 -2.20
C GLN A 129 11.98 -3.92 -3.18
N LEU A 130 11.69 -2.63 -3.37
CA LEU A 130 10.84 -2.17 -4.46
C LEU A 130 11.62 -2.06 -5.78
N PRO A 131 10.94 -2.22 -6.93
CA PRO A 131 11.59 -2.18 -8.24
C PRO A 131 12.34 -0.86 -8.47
N ARG A 132 13.57 -0.96 -8.98
CA ARG A 132 14.35 0.22 -9.38
C ARG A 132 13.81 0.78 -10.70
N GLN A 133 13.65 2.10 -10.75
CA GLN A 133 13.19 2.81 -11.95
C GLN A 133 14.34 3.43 -12.75
N SER A 134 15.51 3.54 -12.14
CA SER A 134 16.74 4.04 -12.75
C SER A 134 17.95 3.31 -12.15
N THR A 135 19.15 3.64 -12.64
CA THR A 135 20.41 3.18 -12.05
C THR A 135 20.76 3.89 -10.74
N GLY A 136 20.01 4.93 -10.35
CA GLY A 136 20.22 5.67 -9.12
C GLY A 136 19.85 4.89 -7.86
N ASN A 137 20.32 5.39 -6.71
CA ASN A 137 19.96 4.85 -5.40
C ASN A 137 18.57 5.31 -4.93
N THR A 138 18.00 6.34 -5.53
CA THR A 138 16.69 6.86 -5.13
C THR A 138 15.67 6.69 -6.25
N SER A 139 14.45 6.33 -5.85
CA SER A 139 13.25 6.44 -6.69
C SER A 139 12.28 7.43 -6.06
N PRO A 140 11.65 8.31 -6.86
CA PRO A 140 10.61 9.19 -6.37
C PRO A 140 9.39 8.37 -5.93
N ALA A 141 8.73 8.80 -4.86
CA ALA A 141 7.55 8.13 -4.32
C ALA A 141 6.56 9.14 -3.78
N THR A 142 5.28 8.78 -3.74
CA THR A 142 4.23 9.60 -3.15
C THR A 142 3.49 8.83 -2.07
N LEU A 143 3.35 9.46 -0.90
CA LEU A 143 2.42 9.05 0.16
C LEU A 143 1.07 9.70 -0.09
N TYR A 144 0.02 8.87 -0.13
CA TYR A 144 -1.38 9.23 -0.32
C TYR A 144 -2.16 8.96 0.97
N LEU A 145 -2.80 10.01 1.50
CA LEU A 145 -3.49 10.02 2.79
C LEU A 145 -5.01 9.81 2.60
N TYR A 146 -5.41 8.61 2.20
CA TYR A 146 -6.82 8.24 2.06
C TYR A 146 -7.09 6.87 2.67
N GLY A 147 -8.37 6.56 2.93
CA GLY A 147 -8.80 5.26 3.43
C GLY A 147 -8.40 4.98 4.88
N VAL A 148 -8.50 3.72 5.30
CA VAL A 148 -8.11 3.28 6.66
C VAL A 148 -6.58 3.16 6.79
N ASN A 149 -5.93 2.70 5.73
CA ASN A 149 -4.47 2.64 5.60
C ASN A 149 -4.05 3.62 4.51
N HIS A 150 -2.97 4.36 4.77
CA HIS A 150 -2.37 5.22 3.77
C HIS A 150 -1.51 4.39 2.81
N THR A 151 -1.35 4.88 1.58
CA THR A 151 -0.59 4.16 0.54
C THR A 151 0.63 4.97 0.14
N ILE A 152 1.79 4.32 0.06
CA ILE A 152 2.99 4.85 -0.59
C ILE A 152 3.18 4.09 -1.90
N ALA A 153 3.44 4.77 -3.00
CA ALA A 153 3.78 4.15 -4.28
C ALA A 153 4.96 4.87 -4.95
N LEU A 154 5.79 4.14 -5.71
CA LEU A 154 6.85 4.75 -6.51
C LEU A 154 6.24 5.48 -7.72
N ASP A 155 6.64 6.73 -7.93
CA ASP A 155 6.06 7.60 -8.95
C ASP A 155 6.38 7.11 -10.36
N GLY A 156 5.44 7.20 -11.31
CA GLY A 156 5.65 6.68 -12.67
C GLY A 156 5.47 5.17 -12.81
N THR A 157 4.94 4.49 -11.78
CA THR A 157 4.48 3.10 -11.86
C THR A 157 2.96 3.02 -12.00
N ALA A 158 2.47 1.87 -12.46
CA ALA A 158 1.03 1.58 -12.50
C ALA A 158 0.38 1.64 -11.09
N ASP A 159 1.18 1.42 -10.04
CA ASP A 159 0.71 1.54 -8.65
C ASP A 159 0.50 2.97 -8.21
N ALA A 160 1.37 3.89 -8.63
CA ALA A 160 1.15 5.32 -8.41
C ALA A 160 -0.09 5.82 -9.16
N GLU A 161 -0.31 5.38 -10.41
CA GLU A 161 -1.53 5.72 -11.16
C GLU A 161 -2.79 5.21 -10.49
N PHE A 162 -2.75 3.99 -9.94
CA PHE A 162 -3.87 3.44 -9.19
C PHE A 162 -4.11 4.21 -7.90
N ALA A 163 -3.06 4.48 -7.11
CA ALA A 163 -3.17 5.20 -5.85
C ALA A 163 -3.69 6.63 -6.06
N GLU A 164 -3.24 7.28 -7.14
CA GLU A 164 -3.76 8.56 -7.62
C GLU A 164 -5.27 8.50 -7.82
N MET A 165 -5.74 7.55 -8.63
CA MET A 165 -7.15 7.39 -8.95
C MET A 165 -7.96 7.08 -7.68
N ALA A 166 -7.50 6.13 -6.86
CA ALA A 166 -8.14 5.74 -5.61
C ALA A 166 -8.29 6.92 -4.64
N SER A 167 -7.27 7.79 -4.54
CA SER A 167 -7.31 8.99 -3.68
C SER A 167 -8.43 9.96 -4.05
N THR A 168 -8.84 9.98 -5.33
CA THR A 168 -9.94 10.84 -5.80
C THR A 168 -11.31 10.19 -5.67
N ILE A 169 -11.39 8.86 -5.74
CA ILE A 169 -12.64 8.11 -5.74
C ILE A 169 -13.10 7.79 -4.32
N ILE A 170 -12.21 7.32 -3.45
CA ILE A 170 -12.56 6.86 -2.10
C ILE A 170 -13.32 7.92 -1.29
N PRO A 171 -12.89 9.20 -1.25
CA PRO A 171 -13.64 10.26 -0.57
C PRO A 171 -15.06 10.45 -1.12
N ARG A 172 -15.28 10.21 -2.43
CA ARG A 172 -16.58 10.37 -3.09
C ARG A 172 -17.54 9.23 -2.75
N ILE A 173 -17.03 8.01 -2.60
CA ILE A 173 -17.84 6.83 -2.27
C ILE A 173 -17.97 6.61 -0.75
N GLY A 174 -17.17 7.30 0.08
CA GLY A 174 -17.16 7.15 1.53
C GLY A 174 -18.55 7.28 2.15
N GLY A 175 -19.33 8.30 1.74
CA GLY A 175 -20.69 8.49 2.23
C GLY A 175 -21.66 7.34 1.86
N ALA A 176 -21.43 6.65 0.74
CA ALA A 176 -22.20 5.47 0.36
C ALA A 176 -21.78 4.22 1.14
N LEU A 177 -20.47 4.07 1.39
CA LEU A 177 -19.93 2.97 2.19
C LEU A 177 -20.37 3.03 3.65
N GLU A 178 -20.45 4.22 4.24
CA GLU A 178 -20.98 4.38 5.60
C GLU A 178 -22.44 3.95 5.68
N ARG A 179 -23.28 4.35 4.71
CA ARG A 179 -24.69 3.91 4.65
C ARG A 179 -24.86 2.40 4.52
N LEU A 180 -23.90 1.73 3.89
CA LEU A 180 -23.94 0.27 3.73
C LEU A 180 -23.66 -0.48 5.04
N LYS A 181 -22.99 0.14 6.02
CA LYS A 181 -22.70 -0.51 7.31
C LYS A 181 -23.96 -0.71 8.16
N ASP A 182 -24.97 0.13 7.94
CA ASP A 182 -26.21 0.15 8.72
C ASP A 182 -27.35 -0.65 8.06
N MET A 183 -27.10 -1.30 6.92
CA MET A 183 -28.03 -2.20 6.23
C MET A 183 -27.79 -3.65 6.63
#